data_AF-F0IZW8-F1
#
_entry.id   AF-F0IZW8-F1
#
_cell.length_a   1.000
_cell.length_b   1.000
_cell.length_c   1.000
_cell.angle_alpha   90.00
_cell.angle_beta   90.00
_cell.angle_gamma   90.00
#
_symmetry.space_group_name_H-M   'P 1'
#
loop_
_entity.id
_entity.type
_entity.pdbx_description
1 polymer ?
#
loop_
_entity_poly.entity_id
_entity_poly.type
_entity_poly.pdbx_seq_one_letter_code
_entity_poly.pdbx_strand_id
1 'polypeptide(L)' 'MAVVHCLFSRRIIGWSMKTERDAALVIDALRMAVWRRGNTSSSRSAMSPSWSLRPRLC' A
#
# COMPACT_ATOMS: atom_id res chain seq x y z
N MET A 1 -3.76 -11.31 -0.03
CA MET A 1 -4.10 -9.93 -0.46
C MET A 1 -4.72 -9.18 0.72
N ALA A 2 -4.37 -7.91 0.89
CA ALA A 2 -4.96 -7.01 1.89
C ALA A 2 -5.25 -5.65 1.23
N VAL A 3 -6.38 -5.04 1.59
CA VAL A 3 -6.84 -3.77 1.03
C VAL A 3 -7.33 -2.86 2.16
N VAL A 4 -6.90 -1.61 2.15
CA VAL A 4 -7.33 -0.57 3.08
C VAL A 4 -8.26 0.40 2.34
N HIS A 5 -9.51 0.44 2.76
CA HIS A 5 -10.54 1.29 2.19
C HIS A 5 -11.00 2.35 3.19
N CYS A 6 -11.00 3.62 2.78
CA CYS A 6 -11.56 4.70 3.57
C CYS A 6 -13.07 4.79 3.33
N LEU A 7 -13.88 4.43 4.34
CA LEU A 7 -15.34 4.41 4.25
C LEU A 7 -15.95 5.80 4.02
N PHE A 8 -15.36 6.83 4.60
CA PHE A 8 -15.84 8.21 4.46
C PHE A 8 -15.69 8.73 3.03
N SER A 9 -14.55 8.43 2.40
CA SER A 9 -14.24 8.93 1.05
C SER A 9 -14.58 7.94 -0.06
N ARG A 10 -15.03 6.73 0.28
CA ARG A 10 -15.23 5.59 -0.64
C ARG A 10 -13.99 5.34 -1.54
N ARG A 11 -12.80 5.46 -0.97
CA ARG A 11 -11.52 5.38 -1.72
C ARG A 11 -10.60 4.31 -1.16
N ILE A 12 -9.95 3.57 -2.04
CA ILE A 12 -8.86 2.65 -1.68
C ILE A 12 -7.59 3.46 -1.44
N ILE A 13 -7.09 3.40 -0.21
CA ILE A 13 -5.93 4.17 0.23
C ILE A 13 -4.64 3.33 0.25
N GLY A 14 -4.73 2.01 0.40
CA GLY A 14 -3.56 1.13 0.36
C GLY A 14 -3.95 -0.30 -0.01
N TRP A 15 -3.01 -1.05 -0.57
CA TRP A 15 -3.21 -2.45 -0.94
C TRP A 15 -1.86 -3.17 -0.95
N SER A 16 -1.81 -4.44 -0.57
CA SER A 16 -0.60 -5.26 -0.67
C SER A 16 -0.97 -6.71 -1.01
N MET A 17 -0.08 -7.43 -1.69
CA MET A 17 -0.22 -8.84 -2.03
C MET A 17 1.05 -9.60 -1.68
N LYS A 18 0.89 -10.73 -0.98
CA LYS A 18 1.94 -11.68 -0.60
C LYS A 18 1.34 -13.09 -0.69
N THR A 19 2.17 -14.07 -1.02
CA THR A 19 1.80 -15.49 -1.15
C THR A 19 1.32 -16.08 0.18
N GLU A 20 1.92 -15.65 1.28
CA GLU A 20 1.58 -16.04 2.65
C GLU A 20 0.61 -15.04 3.28
N ARG A 21 -0.35 -15.55 4.06
CA ARG A 21 -1.27 -14.74 4.87
C ARG A 21 -0.65 -14.47 6.24
N ASP A 22 0.02 -13.33 6.35
CA ASP A 22 0.76 -12.91 7.53
C ASP A 22 0.40 -11.45 7.91
N ALA A 23 0.57 -11.07 9.18
CA ALA A 23 0.34 -9.72 9.69
C ALA A 23 1.18 -8.67 8.93
N ALA A 24 2.38 -9.04 8.45
CA ALA A 24 3.23 -8.20 7.61
C ALA A 24 2.48 -7.66 6.37
N LEU A 25 1.63 -8.49 5.74
CA LEU A 25 0.84 -8.09 4.57
C LEU A 25 -0.12 -6.94 4.89
N VAL A 26 -0.76 -6.99 6.06
CA VAL A 26 -1.69 -5.96 6.53
C VAL A 26 -0.94 -4.69 6.92
N ILE A 27 0.22 -4.86 7.58
CA ILE A 27 1.10 -3.75 7.97
C ILE A 27 1.58 -2.98 6.73
N ASP A 28 1.94 -3.67 5.65
CA ASP A 28 2.38 -3.01 4.41
C ASP A 28 1.26 -2.22 3.74
N ALA A 29 0.05 -2.79 3.70
CA ALA A 29 -1.14 -2.10 3.20
C ALA A 29 -1.49 -0.86 4.05
N LEU A 30 -1.36 -0.96 5.37
CA LEU A 30 -1.60 0.15 6.30
C LEU A 30 -0.52 1.23 6.21
N ARG A 31 0.76 0.86 6.09
CA ARG A 31 1.86 1.81 5.87
C ARG A 31 1.58 2.66 4.64
N MET A 32 1.26 2.05 3.50
CA MET A 32 0.86 2.79 2.29
C MET A 32 -0.33 3.73 2.54
N ALA A 33 -1.33 3.29 3.28
CA ALA A 33 -2.47 4.12 3.63
C ALA A 33 -2.11 5.32 4.52
N VAL A 34 -1.21 5.15 5.49
CA VAL A 34 -0.76 6.20 6.42
C VAL A 34 0.12 7.23 5.71
N TRP A 35 1.05 6.79 4.86
CA TRP A 35 1.91 7.68 4.08
C TRP A 35 1.12 8.63 3.17
N ARG A 36 -0.10 8.24 2.77
CA ARG A 36 -0.98 9.10 1.96
C ARG A 36 -1.66 10.22 2.76
N ARG A 37 -1.78 10.11 4.09
CA ARG A 37 -2.43 11.14 4.92
C ARG A 37 -1.67 12.49 4.91
N GLY A 38 -0.40 12.51 4.49
CA GLY A 38 0.42 13.71 4.35
C GLY A 38 0.55 14.29 2.93
N ASN A 39 0.03 13.62 1.88
CA ASN A 39 0.27 14.02 0.47
C ASN A 39 -0.98 13.95 -0.44
N THR A 40 -2.19 14.06 0.13
CA THR A 40 -3.45 13.89 -0.62
C THR A 40 -4.14 15.19 -1.06
N SER A 41 -3.41 16.11 -1.70
CA SER A 41 -4.03 17.17 -2.52
C SER A 41 -3.59 17.16 -3.99
N SER A 42 -2.40 16.65 -4.32
CA SER A 42 -1.93 16.64 -5.71
C SER A 42 -0.87 15.58 -5.94
N SER A 43 -1.28 14.37 -6.34
CA SER A 43 -0.54 13.59 -7.35
C SER A 43 -1.25 12.25 -7.58
N ARG A 44 -1.75 12.06 -8.80
CA ARG A 44 -2.07 10.73 -9.37
C ARG A 44 -0.80 10.01 -9.84
N SER A 45 0.38 10.57 -9.58
CA SER A 45 1.68 10.03 -9.96
C SER A 45 2.44 9.57 -8.72
N ALA A 46 3.11 8.44 -8.86
CA ALA A 46 3.88 7.71 -7.84
C ALA A 46 3.05 6.96 -6.80
N MET A 47 2.66 5.73 -7.15
CA MET A 47 2.95 4.59 -6.29
C MET A 47 3.03 3.35 -7.20
N SER A 48 4.07 3.30 -8.04
CA SER A 48 4.58 2.02 -8.50
C SER A 48 4.95 1.22 -7.23
N PRO A 49 4.42 0.00 -7.03
CA PRO A 49 4.76 -0.81 -5.88
C PRO A 49 6.16 -1.39 -6.08
N SER A 50 7.19 -0.53 -5.98
CA SER A 50 8.60 -0.92 -6.05
C SER A 50 9.08 -1.59 -4.75
N TRP A 51 8.20 -2.32 -4.07
CA TRP A 51 8.56 -3.22 -2.96
C TRP A 51 8.34 -4.70 -3.30
N SER A 52 7.81 -5.02 -4.50
CA SER A 52 7.69 -6.41 -4.98
C SER A 52 8.73 -6.80 -6.03
N LEU A 53 9.66 -5.91 -6.41
CA LEU A 53 10.76 -6.19 -7.34
C LEU A 53 12.11 -5.75 -6.74
N ARG A 54 12.41 -6.22 -5.53
CA ARG A 54 13.80 -6.48 -5.17
C ARG A 54 14.02 -7.98 -5.37
N PRO A 55 14.38 -8.45 -6.58
CA PRO A 55 15.08 -9.72 -6.64
C PRO A 55 16.31 -9.53 -5.75
N ARG A 56 16.58 -10.53 -4.91
CA ARG A 56 17.83 -10.62 -4.17
C ARG A 56 18.96 -10.52 -5.20
N LEU A 57 19.54 -9.33 -5.38
CA LEU A 57 20.88 -9.21 -5.91
C LEU A 57 21.81 -9.35 -4.71
N CYS A 58 22.54 -10.46 -4.70
CA CYS A 58 23.92 -10.45 -4.27
C CYS A 58 24.72 -9.48 -5.15
#